data_AF-A0A7T5CH53-F1
#
_entry.id   AF-A0A7T5CH53-F1
#
_cell.length_a   1.000
_cell.length_b   1.000
_cell.length_c   1.000
_cell.angle_alpha   90.00
_cell.angle_beta   90.00
_cell.angle_gamma   90.00
#
_symmetry.space_group_name_H-M   'P 1'
#
loop_
_entity.id
_entity.type
_entity.pdbx_description
1 polymer ?
#
loop_
_entity_poly.entity_id
_entity_poly.type
_entity_poly.pdbx_seq_one_letter_code
_entity_poly.pdbx_strand_id
1 'polypeptide(L)'
;MPTQTDITLSLTTAQQPGAVAILQLHGPLPQLTTLLTQLTARTTFTPNKTYLTDYADIDHGLTTLLPHTTTPSHTAQLTPHGGLRVVQKLIDHLTTLGATFTPNPSPQTLYPEAASLIEADMLHAIATAASPAALPLLAQQPKLWQTVLKTQTSIDFKQIKNDTHTLNKLLTPPTIAVVGQPNVGKSALLNFLTGQNTAIVADLPGTTRDWVGALVELNCQPAAQASTQQTNDARNSDNLLPGIAVQWFDTPGLRSSNDEIEQAAIQLARSVLNSADLLIALRDLDQDFPELDTLPRTPDLFVVNKVDAAEDVKKLPRNLDDDVIAISAHTGYQIDNLQVVIAEKLGLLPFITEKQASLWAFSDSLMNAVQTNDIESLRDYIGE
;
A
#
# COMPACT_ATOMS: atom_id res chain seq x y z
N MET A 1 25.48 -35.85 5.68
CA MET A 1 24.30 -35.12 5.20
C MET A 1 24.11 -33.93 6.12
N PRO A 2 23.93 -32.69 5.64
CA PRO A 2 23.65 -31.59 6.54
C PRO A 2 22.37 -31.93 7.30
N THR A 3 22.45 -31.95 8.63
CA THR A 3 21.27 -32.01 9.49
C THR A 3 20.42 -30.80 9.13
N GLN A 4 19.26 -31.04 8.51
CA GLN A 4 18.30 -29.98 8.22
C GLN A 4 17.97 -29.29 9.54
N THR A 5 18.38 -28.03 9.68
CA THR A 5 18.08 -27.24 10.87
C THR A 5 16.70 -26.63 10.71
N ASP A 6 15.98 -26.42 11.80
CA ASP A 6 14.69 -25.72 11.80
C ASP A 6 14.89 -24.19 11.71
N ILE A 7 16.02 -23.75 11.13
CA ILE A 7 16.39 -22.35 11.02
C ILE A 7 15.96 -21.83 9.65
N THR A 8 15.11 -20.82 9.66
CA THR A 8 14.77 -20.06 8.45
C THR A 8 15.60 -18.80 8.36
N LEU A 9 15.88 -18.37 7.13
CA LEU A 9 16.64 -17.17 6.80
C LEU A 9 15.80 -16.28 5.91
N SER A 10 15.65 -15.00 6.26
CA SER A 10 15.00 -13.99 5.44
C SER A 10 15.88 -12.76 5.26
N LEU A 11 15.68 -12.05 4.14
CA LEU A 11 16.24 -10.73 3.90
C LEU A 11 15.10 -9.72 4.06
N THR A 12 15.24 -8.77 4.99
CA THR A 12 14.16 -7.81 5.30
C THR A 12 14.35 -6.45 4.64
N THR A 13 15.52 -6.19 4.07
CA THR A 13 15.80 -4.99 3.26
C THR A 13 15.55 -5.26 1.77
N ALA A 14 15.24 -4.20 1.01
CA ALA A 14 15.10 -4.29 -0.44
C ALA A 14 16.36 -4.86 -1.12
N GLN A 15 16.17 -5.59 -2.23
CA GLN A 15 17.26 -6.16 -3.03
C GLN A 15 17.89 -5.11 -3.96
N GLN A 16 18.25 -3.96 -3.41
CA GLN A 16 18.94 -2.87 -4.12
C GLN A 16 20.22 -2.50 -3.35
N PRO A 17 21.25 -1.95 -4.02
CA PRO A 17 22.45 -1.50 -3.33
C PRO A 17 22.12 -0.49 -2.25
N GLY A 18 22.52 -0.80 -1.01
CA GLY A 18 22.31 0.06 0.16
C GLY A 18 23.56 0.12 1.04
N ALA A 19 23.56 1.03 2.02
CA ALA A 19 24.65 1.09 3.00
C ALA A 19 24.70 -0.18 3.86
N VAL A 20 23.52 -0.70 4.24
CA VAL A 20 23.35 -1.85 5.14
C VAL A 20 22.23 -2.73 4.60
N ALA A 21 22.36 -4.04 4.79
CA ALA A 21 21.28 -5.00 4.60
C ALA A 21 20.89 -5.62 5.96
N ILE A 22 19.68 -6.15 6.08
CA ILE A 22 19.23 -6.83 7.29
C ILE A 22 18.81 -8.26 6.92
N LEU A 23 19.53 -9.24 7.48
CA LEU A 23 19.16 -10.65 7.42
C LEU A 23 18.64 -11.09 8.78
N GLN A 24 17.59 -11.90 8.79
CA GLN A 24 17.04 -12.48 10.02
C GLN A 24 17.13 -14.01 9.93
N LEU A 25 17.75 -14.60 10.94
CA LEU A 25 17.73 -16.04 11.18
C LEU A 25 16.73 -16.34 12.28
N HIS A 26 15.74 -17.18 12.00
CA HIS A 26 14.70 -17.52 12.96
C HIS A 26 14.71 -19.01 13.29
N GLY A 27 14.54 -19.35 14.55
CA GLY A 27 14.43 -20.75 14.99
C GLY A 27 14.66 -20.95 16.48
N PRO A 28 14.79 -22.21 16.92
CA PRO A 28 15.07 -22.54 18.32
C PRO A 28 16.45 -22.03 18.76
N LEU A 29 16.52 -21.45 19.96
CA LEU A 29 17.75 -20.84 20.50
C LEU A 29 19.00 -21.74 20.46
N PRO A 30 18.94 -23.05 20.78
CA PRO A 30 20.13 -23.91 20.73
C PRO A 30 20.68 -24.08 19.32
N GLN A 31 19.79 -24.22 18.32
CA GLN A 31 20.19 -24.36 16.92
C GLN A 31 20.76 -23.03 16.41
N LEU A 32 20.10 -21.90 16.70
CA LEU A 32 20.58 -20.57 16.34
C LEU A 32 21.96 -20.27 16.96
N THR A 33 22.16 -20.59 18.24
CA THR A 33 23.45 -20.36 18.92
C THR A 33 24.57 -21.16 18.25
N THR A 34 24.28 -22.39 17.85
CA THR A 34 25.24 -23.25 17.13
C THR A 34 25.62 -22.63 15.79
N LEU A 35 24.64 -22.21 15.00
CA LEU A 35 24.87 -21.59 13.69
C LEU A 35 25.60 -20.24 13.83
N LEU A 36 25.20 -19.38 14.77
CA LEU A 36 25.88 -18.12 15.03
C LEU A 36 27.34 -18.31 15.48
N THR A 37 27.62 -19.35 16.26
CA THR A 37 28.99 -19.68 16.66
C THR A 37 29.83 -20.11 15.46
N GLN A 38 29.26 -20.89 14.53
CA GLN A 38 29.93 -21.28 13.28
C GLN A 38 30.17 -20.09 12.37
N LEU A 39 29.21 -19.15 12.28
CA LEU A 39 29.32 -17.96 11.43
C LEU A 39 30.29 -16.92 11.99
N THR A 40 30.28 -16.69 13.31
CA THR A 40 30.93 -15.51 13.92
C THR A 40 32.11 -15.81 14.83
N ALA A 41 32.42 -17.10 15.05
CA ALA A 41 33.32 -17.59 16.08
C ALA A 41 32.98 -17.16 17.53
N ARG A 42 31.86 -16.45 17.73
CA ARG A 42 31.39 -15.99 19.03
C ARG A 42 30.50 -17.03 19.69
N THR A 43 30.84 -17.43 20.90
CA THR A 43 30.14 -18.50 21.63
C THR A 43 28.93 -18.03 22.45
N THR A 44 28.77 -16.72 22.66
CA THR A 44 27.71 -16.18 23.54
C THR A 44 27.05 -14.93 22.97
N PHE A 45 25.72 -14.96 22.92
CA PHE A 45 24.87 -13.82 22.59
C PHE A 45 23.86 -13.64 23.72
N THR A 46 23.92 -12.51 24.42
CA THR A 46 22.86 -12.15 25.38
C THR A 46 21.67 -11.58 24.60
N PRO A 47 20.43 -12.05 24.85
CA PRO A 47 19.24 -11.44 24.25
C PRO A 47 19.21 -9.93 24.44
N ASN A 48 18.75 -9.20 23.42
CA ASN A 48 18.64 -7.74 23.37
C ASN A 48 19.97 -6.98 23.50
N LYS A 49 21.11 -7.65 23.30
CA LYS A 49 22.41 -6.99 23.14
C LYS A 49 22.91 -7.10 21.71
N THR A 50 23.49 -6.01 21.23
CA THR A 50 24.10 -5.90 19.92
C THR A 50 25.60 -6.07 20.02
N TYR A 51 26.17 -6.83 19.09
CA TYR A 51 27.60 -7.10 19.02
C TYR A 51 28.13 -6.75 17.63
N LEU A 52 29.32 -6.13 17.58
CA LEU A 52 30.11 -6.10 16.35
C LEU A 52 30.62 -7.52 16.07
N THR A 53 30.34 -8.02 14.88
CA THR A 53 30.62 -9.40 14.48
C THR A 53 31.31 -9.46 13.12
N ASP A 54 32.30 -10.35 13.01
CA ASP A 54 32.81 -10.84 11.74
C ASP A 54 31.94 -12.00 11.26
N TYR A 55 31.59 -12.02 9.97
CA TYR A 55 30.77 -13.06 9.36
C TYR A 55 31.62 -13.99 8.50
N ALA A 56 32.45 -14.81 9.12
CA ALA A 56 33.33 -15.79 8.46
C ALA A 56 34.21 -15.16 7.37
N ASP A 57 34.84 -14.02 7.66
CA ASP A 57 35.65 -13.21 6.73
C ASP A 57 34.90 -12.74 5.46
N ILE A 58 33.57 -12.88 5.40
CA ILE A 58 32.75 -12.40 4.29
C ILE A 58 32.53 -10.89 4.41
N ASP A 59 32.17 -10.45 5.62
CA ASP A 59 31.92 -9.04 5.96
C ASP A 59 31.90 -8.83 7.49
N HIS A 60 31.97 -7.56 7.92
CA HIS A 60 31.72 -7.15 9.29
C HIS A 60 30.37 -6.46 9.41
N GLY A 61 29.65 -6.72 10.50
CA GLY A 61 28.37 -6.07 10.77
C GLY A 61 27.95 -6.18 12.23
N LEU A 62 26.68 -5.92 12.50
CA LEU A 62 26.12 -6.03 13.84
C LEU A 62 25.20 -7.25 13.95
N THR A 63 25.32 -7.97 15.05
CA THR A 63 24.42 -9.09 15.36
C THR A 63 23.68 -8.80 16.65
N THR A 64 22.35 -8.92 16.60
CA THR A 64 21.48 -8.80 17.77
C THR A 64 20.60 -10.05 17.86
N LEU A 65 20.52 -10.64 19.06
CA LEU A 65 19.62 -11.75 19.32
C LEU A 65 18.34 -11.23 19.99
N LEU A 66 17.21 -11.46 19.36
CA LEU A 66 15.89 -10.98 19.77
C LEU A 66 15.02 -12.17 20.20
N PRO A 67 14.48 -12.21 21.43
CA PRO A 67 13.51 -13.22 21.82
C PRO A 67 12.15 -12.91 21.19
N HIS A 68 11.39 -13.94 20.82
CA HIS A 68 9.97 -13.78 20.49
C HIS A 68 9.15 -13.63 21.76
N THR A 69 8.10 -12.82 21.70
CA THR A 69 7.15 -12.62 22.80
C THR A 69 6.13 -13.77 22.89
N THR A 70 5.76 -14.34 21.75
CA THR A 70 4.65 -15.31 21.59
C THR A 70 5.13 -16.75 21.45
N THR A 71 6.41 -16.98 21.18
CA THR A 71 6.98 -18.32 20.95
C THR A 71 8.31 -18.48 21.69
N PRO A 72 8.76 -19.70 22.01
CA PRO A 72 10.09 -19.93 22.60
C PRO A 72 11.25 -19.73 21.60
N SER A 73 10.94 -19.40 20.34
CA SER A 73 11.93 -19.14 19.28
C SER A 73 12.62 -17.80 19.46
N HIS A 74 13.75 -17.63 18.77
CA HIS A 74 14.49 -16.37 18.74
C HIS A 74 14.71 -15.94 17.28
N THR A 75 15.00 -14.67 17.09
CA THR A 75 15.48 -14.12 15.82
C THR A 75 16.88 -13.55 16.04
N ALA A 76 17.86 -14.04 15.30
CA ALA A 76 19.16 -13.39 15.19
C ALA A 76 19.17 -12.45 13.99
N GLN A 77 19.22 -11.15 14.25
CA GLN A 77 19.30 -10.12 13.24
C GLN A 77 20.76 -9.79 12.93
N LEU A 78 21.16 -9.99 11.68
CA LEU A 78 22.48 -9.69 11.14
C LEU A 78 22.39 -8.42 10.28
N THR A 79 23.28 -7.47 10.46
CA THR A 79 23.31 -6.23 9.69
C THR A 79 24.67 -6.01 8.99
N PRO A 80 24.98 -6.77 7.92
CA PRO A 80 26.16 -6.54 7.09
C PRO A 80 26.01 -5.30 6.21
N HIS A 81 27.06 -4.94 5.49
CA HIS A 81 27.01 -3.94 4.43
C HIS A 81 26.03 -4.36 3.32
N GLY A 82 25.30 -3.39 2.77
CA GLY A 82 24.21 -3.61 1.80
C GLY A 82 24.66 -3.87 0.35
N GLY A 83 25.90 -4.33 0.14
CA GLY A 83 26.38 -4.70 -1.18
C GLY A 83 25.76 -6.02 -1.63
N LEU A 84 25.14 -6.06 -2.82
CA LEU A 84 24.46 -7.27 -3.35
C LEU A 84 25.34 -8.53 -3.30
N ARG A 85 26.63 -8.40 -3.62
CA ARG A 85 27.62 -9.50 -3.56
C ARG A 85 27.91 -9.98 -2.14
N VAL A 86 27.90 -9.08 -1.15
CA VAL A 86 28.09 -9.42 0.27
C VAL A 86 26.87 -10.19 0.78
N VAL A 87 25.68 -9.63 0.54
CA VAL A 87 24.41 -10.25 0.95
C VAL A 87 24.26 -11.63 0.32
N GLN A 88 24.51 -11.79 -0.98
CA GLN A 88 24.41 -13.10 -1.63
C GLN A 88 25.39 -14.12 -1.05
N LYS A 89 26.65 -13.73 -0.82
CA LYS A 89 27.64 -14.63 -0.20
C LYS A 89 27.23 -15.06 1.21
N LEU A 90 26.65 -14.15 1.99
CA LEU A 90 26.16 -14.47 3.33
C LEU A 90 24.97 -15.43 3.27
N ILE A 91 24.01 -15.20 2.37
CA ILE A 91 22.88 -16.12 2.17
C ILE A 91 23.40 -17.51 1.79
N ASP A 92 24.27 -17.59 0.77
CA ASP A 92 24.85 -18.86 0.32
C ASP A 92 25.57 -19.57 1.48
N HIS A 93 26.38 -18.84 2.25
CA HIS A 93 27.11 -19.41 3.37
C HIS A 93 26.19 -19.89 4.49
N LEU A 94 25.19 -19.10 4.89
CA LEU A 94 24.20 -19.48 5.89
C LEU A 94 23.40 -20.72 5.46
N THR A 95 23.10 -20.85 4.17
CA THR A 95 22.47 -22.05 3.62
C THR A 95 23.40 -23.27 3.66
N THR A 96 24.71 -23.10 3.44
CA THR A 96 25.67 -24.21 3.66
C THR A 96 25.77 -24.65 5.13
N LEU A 97 25.50 -23.74 6.07
CA LEU A 97 25.41 -24.04 7.51
C LEU A 97 24.06 -24.64 7.93
N GLY A 98 23.13 -24.80 6.98
CA GLY A 98 21.86 -25.52 7.17
C GLY A 98 20.62 -24.62 7.21
N ALA A 99 20.75 -23.29 7.19
CA ALA A 99 19.58 -22.40 7.19
C ALA A 99 18.80 -22.48 5.86
N THR A 100 17.47 -22.47 5.94
CA THR A 100 16.59 -22.48 4.76
C THR A 100 16.18 -21.06 4.40
N PHE A 101 16.53 -20.59 3.20
CA PHE A 101 16.13 -19.26 2.75
C PHE A 101 14.64 -19.19 2.42
N THR A 102 13.93 -18.24 3.02
CA THR A 102 12.51 -17.98 2.84
C THR A 102 12.32 -16.56 2.30
N PRO A 103 11.95 -16.39 1.02
CA PRO A 103 11.82 -15.06 0.40
C PRO A 103 10.64 -14.26 0.96
N ASN A 104 9.57 -14.94 1.38
CA ASN A 104 8.35 -14.33 1.92
C ASN A 104 8.07 -14.90 3.33
N PRO A 105 8.82 -14.46 4.35
CA PRO A 105 8.58 -14.89 5.73
C PRO A 105 7.22 -14.40 6.23
N SER A 106 6.65 -15.08 7.22
CA SER A 106 5.43 -14.61 7.87
C SER A 106 5.68 -13.32 8.66
N PRO A 107 4.66 -12.48 8.87
CA PRO A 107 4.78 -11.27 9.70
C PRO A 107 5.34 -11.55 11.09
N GLN A 108 4.90 -12.63 11.74
CA GLN A 108 5.43 -13.02 13.06
C GLN A 108 6.94 -13.23 13.03
N THR A 109 7.50 -13.82 11.96
CA THR A 109 8.95 -13.99 11.81
C THR A 109 9.67 -12.67 11.58
N LEU A 110 9.06 -11.75 10.82
CA LEU A 110 9.63 -10.43 10.49
C LEU A 110 9.69 -9.48 11.69
N TYR A 111 8.67 -9.54 12.54
CA TYR A 111 8.45 -8.64 13.69
C TYR A 111 8.48 -9.43 15.01
N PRO A 112 9.64 -9.95 15.44
CA PRO A 112 9.78 -10.75 16.67
C PRO A 112 9.33 -10.01 17.95
N GLU A 113 9.31 -8.68 17.91
CA GLU A 113 8.89 -7.79 18.99
C GLU A 113 7.36 -7.67 19.15
N ALA A 114 6.58 -8.04 18.13
CA ALA A 114 5.13 -7.95 18.18
C ALA A 114 4.56 -8.83 19.30
N ALA A 115 3.67 -8.31 20.15
CA ALA A 115 3.13 -9.02 21.31
C ALA A 115 2.05 -10.05 20.95
N SER A 116 1.52 -10.02 19.71
CA SER A 116 0.47 -10.91 19.22
C SER A 116 0.56 -11.10 17.70
N LEU A 117 -0.15 -12.08 17.15
CA LEU A 117 -0.19 -12.30 15.68
C LEU A 117 -0.84 -11.12 14.96
N ILE A 118 -1.92 -10.57 15.53
CA ILE A 118 -2.59 -9.39 14.94
C ILE A 118 -1.69 -8.14 14.94
N GLU A 119 -0.84 -7.97 15.95
CA GLU A 119 0.13 -6.87 15.97
C GLU A 119 1.23 -7.08 14.93
N ALA A 120 1.72 -8.31 14.76
CA ALA A 120 2.71 -8.62 13.73
C ALA A 120 2.14 -8.35 12.33
N ASP A 121 0.91 -8.79 12.06
CA ASP A 121 0.22 -8.54 10.80
C ASP A 121 -0.05 -7.04 10.60
N MET A 122 -0.34 -6.29 11.66
CA MET A 122 -0.54 -4.84 11.60
C MET A 122 0.76 -4.13 11.23
N LEU A 123 1.89 -4.49 11.85
CA LEU A 123 3.21 -3.92 11.52
C LEU A 123 3.58 -4.21 10.07
N HIS A 124 3.28 -5.42 9.59
CA HIS A 124 3.47 -5.76 8.18
C HIS A 124 2.61 -4.91 7.25
N ALA A 125 1.30 -4.82 7.53
CA ALA A 125 0.37 -4.03 6.73
C ALA A 125 0.76 -2.54 6.71
N ILE A 126 1.22 -1.98 7.83
CA ILE A 126 1.73 -0.60 7.89
C ILE A 126 2.98 -0.43 7.02
N ALA A 127 3.91 -1.39 7.06
CA ALA A 127 5.15 -1.33 6.30
C ALA A 127 4.94 -1.41 4.78
N THR A 128 3.83 -2.01 4.34
CA THR A 128 3.49 -2.20 2.92
C THR A 128 2.31 -1.34 2.44
N ALA A 129 1.69 -0.55 3.32
CA ALA A 129 0.52 0.24 2.98
C ALA A 129 0.87 1.30 1.92
N ALA A 130 0.14 1.30 0.81
CA ALA A 130 0.35 2.29 -0.24
C ALA A 130 -0.24 3.67 0.12
N SER A 131 -1.37 3.70 0.84
CA SER A 131 -2.01 4.95 1.26
C SER A 131 -1.60 5.36 2.67
N PRO A 132 -1.10 6.58 2.90
CA PRO A 132 -0.91 7.14 4.23
C PRO A 132 -2.17 7.07 5.11
N ALA A 133 -3.36 7.18 4.51
CA ALA A 133 -4.63 7.06 5.21
C ALA A 133 -4.88 5.70 5.87
N ALA A 134 -4.18 4.64 5.46
CA ALA A 134 -4.26 3.33 6.11
C ALA A 134 -3.66 3.33 7.52
N LEU A 135 -2.58 4.09 7.74
CA LEU A 135 -1.77 4.00 8.96
C LEU A 135 -2.56 4.22 10.25
N PRO A 136 -3.30 5.33 10.44
CA PRO A 136 -4.06 5.53 11.67
C PRO A 136 -5.16 4.47 11.84
N LEU A 137 -5.75 3.99 10.74
CA LEU A 137 -6.80 2.97 10.77
C LEU A 137 -6.27 1.59 11.15
N LEU A 138 -5.06 1.24 10.71
CA LEU A 138 -4.35 -0.01 11.04
C LEU A 138 -3.82 0.00 12.47
N ALA A 139 -3.18 1.09 12.90
CA ALA A 139 -2.50 1.20 14.19
C ALA A 139 -3.42 0.94 15.41
N GLN A 140 -4.72 1.20 15.25
CA GLN A 140 -5.74 0.97 16.28
C GLN A 140 -6.34 -0.44 16.24
N GLN A 141 -6.13 -1.22 15.17
CA GLN A 141 -6.84 -2.50 14.97
C GLN A 141 -6.59 -3.51 16.09
N PRO A 142 -5.35 -3.76 16.59
CA PRO A 142 -5.14 -4.72 17.67
C PRO A 142 -6.03 -4.43 18.89
N LYS A 143 -6.13 -3.16 19.28
CA LYS A 143 -6.97 -2.74 20.41
C LYS A 143 -8.46 -2.83 20.11
N LEU A 144 -8.89 -2.48 18.90
CA LEU A 144 -10.30 -2.57 18.49
C LEU A 144 -10.78 -4.03 18.50
N TRP A 145 -10.02 -4.93 17.89
CA TRP A 145 -10.33 -6.36 17.85
C TRP A 145 -10.43 -6.96 19.25
N GLN A 146 -9.43 -6.70 20.12
CA GLN A 146 -9.47 -7.10 21.53
C GLN A 146 -10.70 -6.57 22.26
N THR A 147 -11.00 -5.28 22.09
CA THR A 147 -12.15 -4.65 22.77
C THR A 147 -13.46 -5.29 22.33
N VAL A 148 -13.65 -5.52 21.04
CA VAL A 148 -14.87 -6.14 20.49
C VAL A 148 -15.01 -7.58 20.98
N LEU A 149 -13.95 -8.38 20.92
CA LEU A 149 -13.98 -9.80 21.31
C LEU A 149 -14.18 -10.03 22.82
N LYS A 150 -13.77 -9.07 23.67
CA LYS A 150 -14.05 -9.07 25.11
C LYS A 150 -15.46 -8.63 25.47
N THR A 151 -16.00 -7.64 24.77
CA THR A 151 -17.21 -6.92 25.21
C THR A 151 -18.48 -7.35 24.49
N GLN A 152 -18.37 -7.85 23.25
CA GLN A 152 -19.54 -8.16 22.43
C GLN A 152 -19.84 -9.67 22.45
N THR A 153 -21.12 -10.00 22.58
CA THR A 153 -21.63 -11.37 22.55
C THR A 153 -21.87 -11.89 21.14
N SER A 154 -21.88 -11.01 20.14
CA SER A 154 -22.10 -11.35 18.72
C SER A 154 -21.33 -10.40 17.82
N ILE A 155 -20.68 -10.93 16.77
CA ILE A 155 -19.92 -10.17 15.79
C ILE A 155 -20.61 -10.24 14.43
N ASP A 156 -20.80 -9.09 13.78
CA ASP A 156 -21.31 -9.04 12.42
C ASP A 156 -20.17 -9.26 11.41
N PHE A 157 -19.85 -10.53 11.16
CA PHE A 157 -18.84 -10.92 10.18
C PHE A 157 -19.15 -10.44 8.75
N LYS A 158 -20.42 -10.21 8.41
CA LYS A 158 -20.79 -9.73 7.07
C LYS A 158 -20.39 -8.26 6.93
N GLN A 159 -20.64 -7.45 7.95
CA GLN A 159 -20.21 -6.05 7.96
C GLN A 159 -18.69 -5.92 7.89
N ILE A 160 -17.95 -6.72 8.65
CA ILE A 160 -16.48 -6.72 8.63
C ILE A 160 -15.94 -7.05 7.23
N LYS A 161 -16.52 -8.04 6.55
CA LYS A 161 -16.12 -8.42 5.18
C LYS A 161 -16.36 -7.28 4.19
N ASN A 162 -17.49 -6.59 4.30
CA ASN A 162 -17.83 -5.45 3.44
C ASN A 162 -16.89 -4.24 3.68
N ASP A 163 -16.64 -3.91 4.96
CA ASP A 163 -15.73 -2.82 5.34
C ASP A 163 -14.30 -3.13 4.89
N THR A 164 -13.85 -4.37 5.09
CA THR A 164 -12.53 -4.87 4.67
C THR A 164 -12.33 -4.74 3.16
N HIS A 165 -13.32 -5.11 2.35
CA HIS A 165 -13.23 -4.95 0.88
C HIS A 165 -12.97 -3.49 0.49
N THR A 166 -13.59 -2.54 1.19
CA THR A 166 -13.42 -1.11 0.91
C THR A 166 -12.08 -0.59 1.43
N LEU A 167 -11.73 -0.92 2.68
CA LEU A 167 -10.49 -0.50 3.32
C LEU A 167 -9.24 -1.09 2.67
N ASN A 168 -9.32 -2.30 2.08
CA ASN A 168 -8.19 -2.90 1.36
C ASN A 168 -7.71 -2.05 0.17
N LYS A 169 -8.54 -1.14 -0.36
CA LYS A 169 -8.11 -0.14 -1.35
C LYS A 169 -7.04 0.80 -0.81
N LEU A 170 -6.93 0.97 0.52
CA LEU A 170 -5.86 1.76 1.14
C LEU A 170 -4.52 1.01 1.18
N LEU A 171 -4.54 -0.33 1.16
CA LEU A 171 -3.35 -1.17 1.08
C LEU A 171 -2.93 -1.38 -0.38
N THR A 172 -3.88 -1.76 -1.23
CA THR A 172 -3.70 -1.95 -2.67
C THR A 172 -4.41 -0.81 -3.40
N PRO A 173 -3.69 0.18 -3.95
CA PRO A 173 -4.26 1.37 -4.56
C PRO A 173 -5.34 1.03 -5.59
N PRO A 174 -6.53 1.65 -5.51
CA PRO A 174 -7.55 1.45 -6.53
C PRO A 174 -7.10 2.10 -7.83
N THR A 175 -7.58 1.54 -8.94
CA THR A 175 -7.23 1.95 -10.29
C THR A 175 -8.22 2.99 -10.81
N ILE A 176 -7.72 4.11 -11.31
CA ILE A 176 -8.50 5.18 -11.93
C ILE A 176 -8.11 5.25 -13.40
N ALA A 177 -9.10 5.13 -14.29
CA ALA A 177 -8.88 5.30 -15.71
C ALA A 177 -9.59 6.56 -16.24
N VAL A 178 -8.89 7.34 -17.06
CA VAL A 178 -9.42 8.55 -17.66
C VAL A 178 -9.58 8.37 -19.17
N VAL A 179 -10.78 8.62 -19.66
CA VAL A 179 -11.13 8.62 -21.09
C VAL A 179 -11.53 10.01 -21.55
N GLY A 180 -11.27 10.32 -22.81
CA GLY A 180 -11.64 11.59 -23.41
C GLY A 180 -10.97 11.80 -24.76
N GLN A 181 -11.51 12.74 -25.54
CA GLN A 181 -10.96 13.08 -26.85
C GLN A 181 -9.49 13.53 -26.76
N PRO A 182 -8.73 13.52 -27.87
CA PRO A 182 -7.40 14.12 -27.90
C PRO A 182 -7.40 15.57 -27.42
N ASN A 183 -6.36 15.99 -26.70
CA ASN A 183 -6.15 17.37 -26.26
C ASN A 183 -7.19 17.97 -25.29
N VAL A 184 -8.11 17.19 -24.71
CA VAL A 184 -9.01 17.65 -23.63
C VAL A 184 -8.31 17.86 -22.28
N GLY A 185 -7.02 17.52 -22.19
CA GLY A 185 -6.17 17.77 -21.03
C GLY A 185 -6.05 16.63 -20.03
N LYS A 186 -6.20 15.36 -20.46
CA LYS A 186 -5.96 14.17 -19.62
C LYS A 186 -4.57 14.14 -19.02
N SER A 187 -3.53 14.27 -19.86
CA SER A 187 -2.14 14.27 -19.41
C SER A 187 -1.80 15.54 -18.60
N ALA A 188 -2.47 16.66 -18.87
CA ALA A 188 -2.31 17.88 -18.06
C ALA A 188 -2.84 17.67 -16.64
N LEU A 189 -4.00 16.99 -16.49
CA LEU A 189 -4.54 16.62 -15.18
C LEU A 189 -3.62 15.65 -14.45
N LEU A 190 -3.11 14.61 -15.13
CA LEU A 190 -2.16 13.68 -14.53
C LEU A 190 -0.87 14.37 -14.08
N ASN A 191 -0.31 15.26 -14.91
CA ASN A 191 0.89 16.04 -14.57
C ASN A 191 0.64 16.98 -13.38
N PHE A 192 -0.55 17.58 -13.30
CA PHE A 192 -0.92 18.42 -12.16
C PHE A 192 -0.97 17.60 -10.87
N LEU A 193 -1.63 16.44 -10.90
CA LEU A 193 -1.78 15.57 -9.72
C LEU A 193 -0.44 14.95 -9.27
N THR A 194 0.41 14.53 -10.21
CA THR A 194 1.73 13.94 -9.92
C THR A 194 2.78 14.97 -9.48
N GLY A 195 2.67 16.20 -9.99
CA GLY A 195 3.56 17.32 -9.65
C GLY A 195 3.29 17.98 -8.31
N GLN A 196 2.14 17.70 -7.68
CA GLN A 196 1.86 18.18 -6.32
C GLN A 196 2.32 17.19 -5.25
N ASN A 197 2.18 15.87 -5.44
CA ASN A 197 2.58 14.86 -4.46
C ASN A 197 2.81 13.49 -5.15
N THR A 198 4.00 13.26 -5.71
CA THR A 198 4.40 11.92 -6.15
C THR A 198 4.75 11.09 -4.93
N ALA A 199 3.87 10.14 -4.57
CA ALA A 199 4.30 9.00 -3.78
C ALA A 199 5.41 8.31 -4.58
N ILE A 200 6.60 8.20 -3.99
CA ILE A 200 7.79 7.61 -4.61
C ILE A 200 7.39 6.31 -5.30
N VAL A 201 7.80 6.15 -6.58
CA VAL A 201 7.58 4.92 -7.35
C VAL A 201 8.16 3.75 -6.55
N ALA A 202 7.28 2.95 -5.95
CA ALA A 202 7.65 1.67 -5.38
C ALA A 202 7.42 0.61 -6.46
N ASP A 203 8.49 -0.09 -6.83
CA ASP A 203 8.36 -1.40 -7.47
C ASP A 203 7.73 -2.33 -6.42
N LEU A 204 6.40 -2.43 -6.40
CA LEU A 204 5.69 -3.43 -5.61
C LEU A 204 6.04 -4.81 -6.20
N PRO A 205 6.84 -5.65 -5.52
CA PRO A 205 7.28 -6.93 -6.08
C PRO A 205 6.07 -7.86 -6.21
N GLY A 206 5.74 -8.28 -7.43
CA GLY A 206 4.70 -9.30 -7.66
C GLY A 206 3.72 -9.06 -8.79
N THR A 207 3.76 -7.92 -9.49
CA THR A 207 2.88 -7.72 -10.65
C THR A 207 3.51 -8.26 -11.93
N THR A 208 3.16 -9.50 -12.27
CA THR A 208 3.08 -9.82 -13.70
C THR A 208 1.90 -9.04 -14.27
N ARG A 209 2.17 -7.93 -14.95
CA ARG A 209 1.47 -7.46 -16.17
C ARG A 209 1.89 -6.03 -16.48
N ASP A 210 2.27 -5.84 -17.74
CA ASP A 210 2.82 -4.61 -18.31
C ASP A 210 1.79 -3.46 -18.34
N TRP A 211 1.81 -2.57 -17.34
CA TRP A 211 1.06 -1.31 -17.40
C TRP A 211 1.93 -0.15 -16.92
N VAL A 212 1.97 0.94 -17.68
CA VAL A 212 2.60 2.19 -17.26
C VAL A 212 1.49 3.12 -16.79
N GLY A 213 1.09 2.97 -15.52
CA GLY A 213 0.25 3.92 -14.78
C GLY A 213 1.10 4.75 -13.82
N ALA A 214 0.56 5.87 -13.33
CA ALA A 214 1.22 6.70 -12.32
C ALA A 214 0.57 6.49 -10.95
N LEU A 215 1.37 6.36 -9.89
CA LEU A 215 0.86 6.40 -8.53
C LEU A 215 0.62 7.87 -8.13
N VAL A 216 -0.61 8.18 -7.72
CA VAL A 216 -1.05 9.53 -7.34
C VAL A 216 -1.59 9.50 -5.91
N GLU A 217 -1.19 10.46 -5.08
CA GLU A 217 -1.77 10.65 -3.74
C GLU A 217 -2.87 11.71 -3.77
N LEU A 218 -4.11 11.31 -3.52
CA LEU A 218 -5.26 12.20 -3.42
C LEU A 218 -5.26 12.89 -2.05
N ASN A 219 -5.24 14.22 -2.08
CA ASN A 219 -5.30 15.08 -0.91
C ASN A 219 -6.74 15.54 -0.70
N CYS A 220 -7.43 14.88 0.22
CA CYS A 220 -8.81 15.21 0.55
C CYS A 220 -8.82 16.24 1.68
N GLN A 221 -8.77 17.52 1.36
CA GLN A 221 -9.01 18.55 2.38
C GLN A 221 -10.52 18.86 2.47
N PRO A 222 -11.12 18.89 3.66
CA PRO A 222 -12.49 19.35 3.82
C PRO A 222 -12.61 20.79 3.32
N ALA A 223 -13.60 21.06 2.46
CA ALA A 223 -13.81 22.35 1.79
C ALA A 223 -13.87 23.58 2.71
N ALA A 224 -14.12 23.39 4.01
CA ALA A 224 -14.18 24.46 5.02
C ALA A 224 -12.80 25.09 5.36
N GLN A 225 -11.67 24.49 4.96
CA GLN A 225 -10.33 24.98 5.34
C GLN A 225 -9.54 25.63 4.19
N ALA A 226 -10.01 25.51 2.95
CA ALA A 226 -9.33 26.08 1.77
C ALA A 226 -9.44 27.62 1.65
N SER A 227 -10.24 28.29 2.48
CA SER A 227 -10.50 29.74 2.39
C SER A 227 -9.68 30.63 3.33
N THR A 228 -8.71 30.08 4.07
CA THR A 228 -7.84 30.91 4.92
C THR A 228 -6.44 30.97 4.33
N GLN A 229 -6.05 32.18 3.93
CA GLN A 229 -4.73 32.56 3.45
C GLN A 229 -3.61 31.81 4.18
N GLN A 230 -2.62 31.35 3.41
CA GLN A 230 -1.31 30.90 3.88
C GLN A 230 -0.76 31.84 4.95
N THR A 231 -0.97 31.50 6.21
CA THR A 231 -0.16 31.97 7.33
C THR A 231 0.86 30.86 7.60
N ASN A 232 2.15 31.22 7.56
CA ASN A 232 3.32 30.37 7.73
C ASN A 232 3.47 29.74 9.13
N ASP A 233 2.38 29.40 9.81
CA ASP A 233 2.41 28.73 11.10
C ASP A 233 2.43 27.21 10.87
N ALA A 234 3.64 26.66 10.91
CA ALA A 234 3.97 25.24 10.81
C ALA A 234 3.47 24.38 12.02
N ARG A 235 2.27 24.69 12.54
CA ARG A 235 1.68 24.02 13.71
C ARG A 235 0.20 23.63 13.54
N ASN A 236 -0.34 23.69 12.32
CA ASN A 236 -1.71 23.25 12.01
C ASN A 236 -1.75 22.07 11.02
N SER A 237 -0.74 21.20 11.06
CA SER A 237 -0.69 19.94 10.30
C SER A 237 -1.66 18.87 10.81
N ASP A 238 -2.25 19.07 11.99
CA ASP A 238 -3.03 18.05 12.71
C ASP A 238 -4.45 17.84 12.15
N ASN A 239 -4.86 18.63 11.15
CA ASN A 239 -6.20 18.57 10.54
C ASN A 239 -6.20 18.20 9.05
N LEU A 240 -5.05 17.88 8.45
CA LEU A 240 -5.04 17.31 7.11
C LEU A 240 -5.50 15.85 7.17
N LEU A 241 -6.49 15.50 6.36
CA LEU A 241 -6.77 14.09 6.14
C LEU A 241 -5.53 13.48 5.46
N PRO A 242 -5.05 12.33 5.94
CA PRO A 242 -3.94 11.63 5.31
C PRO A 242 -4.31 11.24 3.87
N GLY A 243 -3.32 11.27 2.97
CA GLY A 243 -3.57 11.04 1.55
C GLY A 243 -3.95 9.60 1.21
N ILE A 244 -4.64 9.46 0.08
CA ILE A 244 -5.11 8.19 -0.48
C ILE A 244 -4.33 7.92 -1.76
N ALA A 245 -3.57 6.84 -1.81
CA ALA A 245 -2.85 6.44 -3.00
C ALA A 245 -3.78 5.76 -4.00
N VAL A 246 -3.72 6.16 -5.27
CA VAL A 246 -4.48 5.60 -6.39
C VAL A 246 -3.57 5.37 -7.60
N GLN A 247 -3.86 4.35 -8.39
CA GLN A 247 -3.14 4.07 -9.62
C GLN A 247 -3.86 4.71 -10.81
N TRP A 248 -3.27 5.75 -11.37
CA TRP A 248 -3.86 6.56 -12.43
C TRP A 248 -3.42 6.12 -13.83
N PHE A 249 -4.39 5.90 -14.71
CA PHE A 249 -4.18 5.53 -16.11
C PHE A 249 -4.71 6.61 -17.05
N ASP A 250 -3.80 7.23 -17.80
CA ASP A 250 -4.15 8.06 -18.95
C ASP A 250 -4.33 7.16 -20.17
N THR A 251 -5.59 6.91 -20.55
CA THR A 251 -5.86 6.06 -21.71
C THR A 251 -5.85 6.90 -23.00
N PRO A 252 -5.08 6.51 -24.02
CA PRO A 252 -5.20 7.13 -25.34
C PRO A 252 -6.63 6.89 -25.88
N GLY A 253 -7.12 7.82 -26.70
CA GLY A 253 -8.46 7.68 -27.30
C GLY A 253 -8.60 6.35 -28.02
N LEU A 254 -9.69 5.62 -27.76
CA LEU A 254 -10.00 4.34 -28.38
C LEU A 254 -10.21 4.55 -29.89
N ARG A 255 -9.19 4.29 -30.71
CA ARG A 255 -9.29 4.30 -32.17
C ARG A 255 -9.13 2.89 -32.72
N SER A 256 -9.70 2.61 -33.89
CA SER A 256 -9.39 1.39 -34.63
C SER A 256 -8.08 1.57 -35.43
N SER A 257 -7.22 0.56 -35.42
CA SER A 257 -6.00 0.52 -36.23
C SER A 257 -5.78 -0.87 -36.84
N ASN A 258 -5.11 -0.95 -37.98
CA ASN A 258 -4.79 -2.24 -38.62
C ASN A 258 -3.40 -2.77 -38.23
N ASP A 259 -2.67 -2.07 -37.35
CA ASP A 259 -1.37 -2.51 -36.82
C ASP A 259 -1.57 -3.47 -35.63
N GLU A 260 -0.93 -4.64 -35.68
CA GLU A 260 -1.01 -5.67 -34.64
C GLU A 260 -0.52 -5.17 -33.27
N ILE A 261 0.49 -4.29 -33.24
CA ILE A 261 1.00 -3.68 -32.00
C ILE A 261 -0.04 -2.72 -31.42
N GLU A 262 -0.70 -1.96 -32.28
CA GLU A 262 -1.71 -0.99 -31.87
C GLU A 262 -3.00 -1.69 -31.42
N GLN A 263 -3.38 -2.80 -32.05
CA GLN A 263 -4.49 -3.65 -31.62
C GLN A 263 -4.26 -4.26 -30.23
N ALA A 264 -3.03 -4.75 -29.96
CA ALA A 264 -2.66 -5.21 -28.62
C ALA A 264 -2.77 -4.08 -27.59
N ALA A 265 -2.31 -2.86 -27.92
CA ALA A 265 -2.42 -1.69 -27.06
C ALA A 265 -3.88 -1.26 -26.82
N ILE A 266 -4.76 -1.37 -27.83
CA ILE A 266 -6.19 -1.08 -27.69
C ILE A 266 -6.88 -2.11 -26.79
N GLN A 267 -6.57 -3.40 -26.97
CA GLN A 267 -7.12 -4.46 -26.13
C GLN A 267 -6.67 -4.31 -24.68
N LEU A 268 -5.41 -3.92 -24.49
CA LEU A 268 -4.82 -3.58 -23.19
C LEU A 268 -5.59 -2.41 -22.55
N ALA A 269 -5.73 -1.28 -23.25
CA ALA A 269 -6.49 -0.12 -22.77
C ALA A 269 -7.94 -0.48 -22.41
N ARG A 270 -8.63 -1.28 -23.24
CA ARG A 270 -10.00 -1.74 -22.95
C ARG A 270 -10.08 -2.58 -21.69
N SER A 271 -9.10 -3.43 -21.42
CA SER A 271 -9.10 -4.23 -20.19
C SER A 271 -8.94 -3.38 -18.93
N VAL A 272 -8.06 -2.35 -18.96
CA VAL A 272 -7.95 -1.37 -17.87
C VAL A 272 -9.27 -0.63 -17.67
N LEU A 273 -9.87 -0.11 -18.75
CA LEU A 273 -11.13 0.62 -18.68
C LEU A 273 -12.26 -0.23 -18.09
N ASN A 274 -12.28 -1.53 -18.37
CA ASN A 274 -13.29 -2.45 -17.87
C ASN A 274 -13.06 -2.83 -16.39
N SER A 275 -11.81 -2.97 -15.96
CA SER A 275 -11.46 -3.37 -14.59
C SER A 275 -11.20 -2.21 -13.64
N ALA A 276 -11.14 -0.97 -14.14
CA ALA A 276 -10.85 0.20 -13.32
C ALA A 276 -11.89 0.37 -12.21
N ASP A 277 -11.42 0.59 -10.99
CA ASP A 277 -12.28 0.88 -9.83
C ASP A 277 -13.09 2.17 -10.03
N LEU A 278 -12.54 3.12 -10.80
CA LEU A 278 -13.22 4.36 -11.15
C LEU A 278 -12.89 4.80 -12.59
N LEU A 279 -13.91 5.06 -13.40
CA LEU A 279 -13.81 5.52 -14.77
C LEU A 279 -14.24 6.98 -14.88
N ILE A 280 -13.33 7.85 -15.31
CA ILE A 280 -13.57 9.29 -15.50
C ILE A 280 -13.70 9.60 -16.98
N ALA A 281 -14.82 10.20 -17.39
CA ALA A 281 -14.95 10.82 -18.71
C ALA A 281 -14.58 12.29 -18.64
N LEU A 282 -13.58 12.69 -19.43
CA LEU A 282 -13.05 14.03 -19.51
C LEU A 282 -13.39 14.66 -20.87
N ARG A 283 -13.88 15.90 -20.83
CA ARG A 283 -14.01 16.78 -22.00
C ARG A 283 -13.42 18.15 -21.70
N ASP A 284 -13.31 19.01 -22.72
CA ASP A 284 -13.10 20.45 -22.50
C ASP A 284 -14.38 21.23 -22.84
N LEU A 285 -14.31 22.56 -22.80
CA LEU A 285 -15.47 23.42 -23.07
C LEU A 285 -15.93 23.40 -24.53
N ASP A 286 -15.03 23.06 -25.45
CA ASP A 286 -15.26 23.12 -26.90
C ASP A 286 -15.55 21.74 -27.51
N GLN A 287 -15.28 20.67 -26.76
CA GLN A 287 -15.46 19.28 -27.17
C GLN A 287 -16.52 18.59 -26.30
N ASP A 288 -17.24 17.65 -26.90
CA ASP A 288 -18.17 16.78 -26.20
C ASP A 288 -17.44 15.65 -25.45
N PHE A 289 -18.16 14.98 -24.55
CA PHE A 289 -17.70 13.73 -23.94
C PHE A 289 -17.46 12.65 -25.00
N PRO A 290 -16.59 11.65 -24.73
CA PRO A 290 -16.45 10.51 -25.61
C PRO A 290 -17.80 9.79 -25.80
N GLU A 291 -17.99 9.20 -26.98
CA GLU A 291 -19.20 8.42 -27.30
C GLU A 291 -19.35 7.26 -26.31
N LEU A 292 -20.38 7.32 -25.46
CA LEU A 292 -20.55 6.39 -24.35
C LEU A 292 -20.71 4.93 -24.81
N ASP A 293 -21.29 4.72 -25.99
CA ASP A 293 -21.48 3.39 -26.59
C ASP A 293 -20.16 2.71 -26.95
N THR A 294 -19.05 3.46 -27.04
CA THR A 294 -17.71 2.93 -27.34
C THR A 294 -16.96 2.47 -26.08
N LEU A 295 -17.46 2.80 -24.90
CA LEU A 295 -16.85 2.49 -23.62
C LEU A 295 -17.34 1.12 -23.10
N PRO A 296 -16.50 0.38 -22.35
CA PRO A 296 -16.90 -0.92 -21.80
C PRO A 296 -17.98 -0.83 -20.72
N ARG A 297 -18.11 0.35 -20.09
CA ARG A 297 -19.13 0.67 -19.08
C ARG A 297 -19.38 2.18 -19.05
N THR A 298 -20.48 2.58 -18.43
CA THR A 298 -20.77 4.00 -18.17
C THR A 298 -19.71 4.59 -17.23
N PRO A 299 -19.17 5.79 -17.52
CA PRO A 299 -18.28 6.50 -16.60
C PRO A 299 -18.94 6.72 -15.23
N ASP A 300 -18.15 6.65 -14.16
CA ASP A 300 -18.59 6.92 -12.79
C ASP A 300 -18.57 8.41 -12.46
N LEU A 301 -17.76 9.17 -13.20
CA LEU A 301 -17.57 10.60 -13.03
C LEU A 301 -17.36 11.29 -14.36
N PHE A 302 -18.01 12.45 -14.52
CA PHE A 302 -17.88 13.31 -15.69
C PHE A 302 -17.17 14.59 -15.30
N VAL A 303 -16.14 14.97 -16.07
CA VAL A 303 -15.28 16.11 -15.77
C VAL A 303 -15.15 17.00 -17.00
N VAL A 304 -15.38 18.31 -16.82
CA VAL A 304 -15.14 19.35 -17.81
C VAL A 304 -13.88 20.10 -17.44
N ASN A 305 -12.86 20.03 -18.29
CA ASN A 305 -11.58 20.68 -18.11
C ASN A 305 -11.48 22.01 -18.86
N LYS A 306 -10.39 22.75 -18.63
CA LYS A 306 -10.08 24.06 -19.24
C LYS A 306 -11.03 25.19 -18.82
N VAL A 307 -11.56 25.13 -17.60
CA VAL A 307 -12.29 26.24 -16.99
C VAL A 307 -11.28 27.20 -16.35
N ASP A 308 -10.53 27.90 -17.20
CA ASP A 308 -9.33 28.65 -16.79
C ASP A 308 -9.69 30.05 -16.25
N ALA A 309 -10.80 30.64 -16.70
CA ALA A 309 -11.29 31.95 -16.28
C ALA A 309 -12.70 31.89 -15.66
N ALA A 310 -13.02 32.88 -14.83
CA ALA A 310 -14.37 33.00 -14.25
C ALA A 310 -15.49 33.14 -15.31
N GLU A 311 -15.15 33.63 -16.51
CA GLU A 311 -16.09 33.71 -17.63
C GLU A 311 -16.40 32.35 -18.25
N ASP A 312 -15.50 31.38 -18.15
CA ASP A 312 -15.71 30.03 -18.69
C ASP A 312 -16.80 29.28 -17.93
N VAL A 313 -16.99 29.58 -16.64
CA VAL A 313 -18.12 29.07 -15.84
C VAL A 313 -19.46 29.46 -16.47
N LYS A 314 -19.54 30.55 -17.23
CA LYS A 314 -20.78 30.96 -17.92
C LYS A 314 -21.04 30.16 -19.21
N LYS A 315 -20.01 29.51 -19.77
CA LYS A 315 -20.12 28.64 -20.95
C LYS A 315 -20.61 27.25 -20.59
N LEU A 316 -20.51 26.89 -19.31
CA LEU A 316 -21.07 25.65 -18.80
C LEU A 316 -22.60 25.62 -19.00
N PRO A 317 -23.18 24.46 -19.32
CA PRO A 317 -24.63 24.30 -19.40
C PRO A 317 -25.29 24.80 -18.11
N ARG A 318 -26.39 25.58 -18.23
CA ARG A 318 -27.12 26.09 -17.06
C ARG A 318 -27.68 24.97 -16.17
N ASN A 319 -27.89 23.78 -16.76
CA ASN A 319 -28.25 22.54 -16.10
C ASN A 319 -27.14 21.52 -16.41
N LEU A 320 -25.96 21.71 -15.81
CA LEU A 320 -25.07 20.56 -15.65
C LEU A 320 -25.78 19.57 -14.73
N ASP A 321 -25.71 18.29 -15.08
CA ASP A 321 -26.09 17.26 -14.12
C ASP A 321 -25.24 17.45 -12.85
N ASP A 322 -25.85 17.24 -11.68
CA ASP A 322 -25.19 17.41 -10.38
C ASP A 322 -23.92 16.55 -10.24
N ASP A 323 -23.77 15.53 -11.09
CA ASP A 323 -22.65 14.60 -11.16
C ASP A 323 -21.46 15.06 -12.05
N VAL A 324 -21.50 16.26 -12.64
CA VAL A 324 -20.43 16.77 -13.51
C VAL A 324 -19.58 17.83 -12.80
N ILE A 325 -18.25 17.62 -12.77
CA ILE A 325 -17.30 18.53 -12.12
C ILE A 325 -16.57 19.38 -13.17
N ALA A 326 -16.53 20.69 -12.95
CA ALA A 326 -15.76 21.63 -13.77
C ALA A 326 -14.41 21.95 -13.12
N ILE A 327 -13.32 21.76 -13.84
CA ILE A 327 -11.95 21.96 -13.36
C ILE A 327 -11.10 22.77 -14.33
N SER A 328 -9.94 23.23 -13.86
CA SER A 328 -8.80 23.54 -14.72
C SER A 328 -7.56 22.80 -14.22
N ALA A 329 -7.10 21.86 -15.04
CA ALA A 329 -5.81 21.20 -14.83
C ALA A 329 -4.60 22.15 -14.96
N HIS A 330 -4.78 23.33 -15.56
CA HIS A 330 -3.71 24.31 -15.71
C HIS A 330 -3.61 25.23 -14.48
N THR A 331 -4.74 25.73 -13.98
CA THR A 331 -4.76 26.68 -12.86
C THR A 331 -4.94 26.00 -11.50
N GLY A 332 -5.37 24.75 -11.47
CA GLY A 332 -5.73 24.03 -10.24
C GLY A 332 -7.18 24.28 -9.79
N TYR A 333 -7.98 25.02 -10.55
CA TYR A 333 -9.37 25.31 -10.22
C TYR A 333 -10.16 24.01 -9.98
N GLN A 334 -10.77 23.89 -8.80
CA GLN A 334 -11.56 22.75 -8.32
C GLN A 334 -10.86 21.37 -8.33
N ILE A 335 -9.54 21.30 -8.42
CA ILE A 335 -8.83 20.02 -8.35
C ILE A 335 -8.97 19.37 -6.97
N ASP A 336 -8.98 20.15 -5.89
CA ASP A 336 -9.22 19.62 -4.53
C ASP A 336 -10.62 19.01 -4.40
N ASN A 337 -11.64 19.66 -4.97
CA ASN A 337 -13.00 19.13 -5.01
C ASN A 337 -13.07 17.83 -5.82
N LEU A 338 -12.38 17.77 -6.96
CA LEU A 338 -12.28 16.54 -7.76
C LEU A 338 -11.66 15.39 -6.95
N GLN A 339 -10.58 15.64 -6.20
CA GLN A 339 -9.95 14.63 -5.35
C GLN A 339 -10.89 14.10 -4.26
N VAL A 340 -11.66 14.98 -3.62
CA VAL A 340 -12.67 14.61 -2.63
C VAL A 340 -13.76 13.74 -3.26
N VAL A 341 -14.33 14.14 -4.40
CA VAL A 341 -15.38 13.35 -5.07
C VAL A 341 -14.86 11.99 -5.53
N ILE A 342 -13.61 11.91 -6.00
CA ILE A 342 -12.98 10.63 -6.33
C ILE A 342 -12.93 9.73 -5.08
N ALA A 343 -12.48 10.25 -3.93
CA ALA A 343 -12.43 9.49 -2.69
C ALA A 343 -13.82 9.05 -2.19
N GLU A 344 -14.85 9.88 -2.39
CA GLU A 344 -16.25 9.53 -2.10
C GLU A 344 -16.76 8.41 -2.99
N LYS A 345 -16.55 8.51 -4.31
CA LYS A 345 -16.97 7.47 -5.28
C LYS A 345 -16.23 6.14 -5.05
N LEU A 346 -15.00 6.19 -4.53
CA LEU A 346 -14.27 4.99 -4.10
C LEU A 346 -14.81 4.37 -2.79
N GLY A 347 -15.65 5.10 -2.05
CA GLY A 347 -16.23 4.71 -0.77
C GLY A 347 -15.28 4.86 0.42
N LEU A 348 -14.17 5.57 0.24
CA LEU A 348 -13.09 5.66 1.24
C LEU A 348 -13.28 6.80 2.23
N LEU A 349 -13.89 7.91 1.80
CA LEU A 349 -14.04 9.09 2.64
C LEU A 349 -14.75 8.80 3.98
N PRO A 350 -15.86 8.05 4.04
CA PRO A 350 -16.54 7.77 5.30
C PRO A 350 -15.68 7.03 6.32
N PHE A 351 -14.74 6.18 5.90
CA PHE A 351 -13.84 5.47 6.82
C PHE A 351 -12.78 6.38 7.42
N ILE A 352 -12.34 7.36 6.65
CA ILE A 352 -11.32 8.32 7.06
C ILE A 352 -11.92 9.40 7.96
N THR A 353 -13.19 9.77 7.75
CA THR A 353 -13.85 10.86 8.49
C THR A 353 -14.77 10.41 9.63
N GLU A 354 -15.52 9.32 9.48
CA GLU A 354 -16.65 8.97 10.36
C GLU A 354 -16.54 7.58 10.99
N LYS A 355 -16.09 6.58 10.23
CA LYS A 355 -16.04 5.17 10.62
C LYS A 355 -14.64 4.71 11.01
N GLN A 356 -13.89 5.56 11.69
CA GLN A 356 -12.53 5.20 12.12
C GLN A 356 -12.55 3.96 13.02
N ALA A 357 -13.57 3.73 13.86
CA ALA A 357 -13.63 2.56 14.75
C ALA A 357 -14.11 1.24 14.10
N SER A 358 -14.24 1.15 12.76
CA SER A 358 -14.61 -0.10 12.09
C SER A 358 -13.51 -1.17 12.20
N LEU A 359 -13.94 -2.43 12.40
CA LEU A 359 -13.04 -3.57 12.33
C LEU A 359 -12.63 -3.85 10.88
N TRP A 360 -11.34 -4.05 10.69
CA TRP A 360 -10.73 -4.31 9.39
C TRP A 360 -9.91 -5.59 9.46
N ALA A 361 -10.20 -6.55 8.58
CA ALA A 361 -9.38 -7.75 8.38
C ALA A 361 -8.31 -7.49 7.32
N PHE A 362 -7.22 -6.83 7.72
CA PHE A 362 -6.18 -6.28 6.83
C PHE A 362 -5.08 -7.28 6.41
N SER A 363 -5.17 -8.55 6.83
CA SER A 363 -4.23 -9.61 6.44
C SER A 363 -5.00 -10.86 5.99
N ASP A 364 -4.37 -11.69 5.16
CA ASP A 364 -4.96 -12.95 4.70
C ASP A 364 -5.27 -13.88 5.88
N SER A 365 -4.37 -13.94 6.88
CA SER A 365 -4.56 -14.75 8.09
C SER A 365 -5.78 -14.29 8.88
N LEU A 366 -5.92 -12.98 9.11
CA LEU A 366 -7.06 -12.41 9.83
C LEU A 366 -8.36 -12.56 9.02
N MET A 367 -8.31 -12.36 7.70
CA MET A 367 -9.46 -12.54 6.83
C MET A 367 -9.93 -13.99 6.81
N ASN A 368 -9.01 -14.96 6.79
CA ASN A 368 -9.34 -16.38 6.91
C ASN A 368 -10.01 -16.68 8.25
N ALA A 369 -9.50 -16.13 9.36
CA ALA A 369 -10.12 -16.26 10.68
C ALA A 369 -11.53 -15.62 10.73
N VAL A 370 -11.73 -14.48 10.07
CA VAL A 370 -13.05 -13.84 9.92
C VAL A 370 -14.01 -14.66 9.05
N GLN A 371 -13.49 -15.45 8.10
CA GLN A 371 -14.30 -16.28 7.21
C GLN A 371 -14.83 -17.54 7.88
N THR A 372 -14.13 -18.11 8.87
CA THR A 372 -14.62 -19.27 9.62
C THR A 372 -15.85 -18.95 10.47
N ASN A 373 -16.08 -17.65 10.75
CA ASN A 373 -17.11 -17.14 11.67
C ASN A 373 -17.01 -17.78 13.07
N ASP A 374 -15.82 -18.26 13.47
CA ASP A 374 -15.56 -18.85 14.77
C ASP A 374 -14.85 -17.85 15.68
N ILE A 375 -15.53 -17.49 16.77
CA ILE A 375 -15.04 -16.50 17.74
C ILE A 375 -13.85 -17.04 18.53
N GLU A 376 -13.82 -18.33 18.86
CA GLU A 376 -12.72 -18.92 19.64
C GLU A 376 -11.43 -18.94 18.82
N SER A 377 -11.50 -19.38 17.56
CA SER A 377 -10.35 -19.27 16.63
C SER A 377 -9.84 -17.83 16.46
N LEU A 378 -10.74 -16.83 16.49
CA LEU A 378 -10.35 -15.42 16.44
C LEU A 378 -9.69 -14.93 17.73
N ARG A 379 -10.18 -15.38 18.90
CA ARG A 379 -9.55 -15.10 20.21
C ARG A 379 -8.13 -15.65 20.27
N ASP A 380 -7.96 -16.91 19.87
CA ASP A 380 -6.64 -17.54 19.77
C ASP A 380 -5.69 -16.73 18.88
N TYR A 381 -6.19 -16.25 17.73
CA TYR A 381 -5.40 -15.45 16.79
C TYR A 381 -5.00 -14.08 17.36
N ILE A 382 -5.90 -13.37 18.06
CA ILE A 382 -5.58 -12.06 18.64
C ILE A 382 -4.83 -12.13 19.99
N GLY A 383 -4.65 -13.34 20.53
CA GLY A 383 -3.95 -13.60 21.79
C GLY A 383 -4.79 -13.31 23.03
N GLU A 384 -6.10 -13.64 23.00
CA GLU A 384 -7.03 -13.49 24.14
C GLU A 384 -7.52 -14.80 24.75
#